data_AF-A0A5D2LDS8-F1
#
_entry.id   AF-A0A5D2LDS8-F1
#
_cell.length_a   1.000
_cell.length_b   1.000
_cell.length_c   1.000
_cell.angle_alpha   90.00
_cell.angle_beta   90.00
_cell.angle_gamma   90.00
#
_symmetry.space_group_name_H-M   'P 1'
#
loop_
_entity.id
_entity.type
_entity.pdbx_description
1 polymer ?
#
loop_
_entity_poly.entity_id
_entity_poly.type
_entity_poly.pdbx_seq_one_letter_code
_entity_poly.pdbx_strand_id
1 'polypeptide(L)'
;MTDPNNKPRTVICVGDIHGYLTKLLNLWSNLRSQIDPDSFNTATVIFLGDYCDRGPDTRKVIDFLITLPKRYSNQKHVFLSGNHDFAFGGFVGVLAGEFEAKETWMEYADNEEREGWYKGEGYEKMHLQGRRWGGWIKAKFNAAKGIDYKGSIYDAAPTFESYGVAHGSSELMKAVPEAHKKFLADMVWVHEEVFLQLYFSSICSSWHLEYCVVRMG
;
A
#
# COMPACT_ATOMS: atom_id res chain seq x y z
N MET A 1 27.28 21.25 -22.40
CA MET A 1 26.39 20.93 -23.54
C MET A 1 25.74 19.61 -23.19
N THR A 2 24.43 19.60 -22.93
CA THR A 2 23.68 18.35 -22.76
C THR A 2 23.58 17.67 -24.12
N ASP A 3 24.01 16.41 -24.20
CA ASP A 3 23.83 15.59 -25.40
C ASP A 3 22.33 15.55 -25.74
N PRO A 4 21.91 15.96 -26.96
CA PRO A 4 20.50 15.90 -27.37
C PRO A 4 19.93 14.46 -27.37
N ASN A 5 20.77 13.42 -27.26
CA ASN A 5 20.35 12.03 -27.07
C ASN A 5 20.13 11.61 -25.60
N ASN A 6 20.50 12.43 -24.61
CA ASN A 6 20.34 12.06 -23.20
C ASN A 6 18.99 12.54 -22.66
N LYS A 7 17.92 11.81 -23.00
CA LYS A 7 16.57 12.11 -22.52
C LYS A 7 16.51 11.91 -20.99
N PRO A 8 15.94 12.88 -20.24
CA PRO A 8 15.83 12.78 -18.79
C PRO A 8 15.02 11.56 -18.35
N ARG A 9 15.47 10.85 -17.31
CA ARG A 9 14.70 9.71 -16.77
C ARG A 9 13.38 10.23 -16.20
N THR A 10 12.29 9.55 -16.57
CA THR A 10 10.97 9.82 -15.99
C THR A 10 10.78 9.01 -14.72
N VAL A 11 10.43 9.70 -13.63
CA VAL A 11 10.05 9.10 -12.35
C VAL A 11 8.60 9.43 -12.05
N ILE A 12 7.82 8.42 -11.69
CA ILE A 12 6.39 8.53 -11.40
C ILE A 12 6.19 8.09 -9.96
N CYS A 13 5.73 9.01 -9.10
CA CYS A 13 5.32 8.68 -7.74
C CYS A 13 3.80 8.55 -7.70
N VAL A 14 3.28 7.40 -7.24
CA VAL A 14 1.85 7.11 -7.13
C VAL A 14 1.47 7.08 -5.66
N GLY A 15 0.56 7.96 -5.24
CA GLY A 15 0.05 8.01 -3.87
C GLY A 15 -0.88 6.85 -3.49
N ASP A 16 -1.50 6.98 -2.33
CA ASP A 16 -2.32 5.95 -1.67
C ASP A 16 -3.43 5.41 -2.58
N ILE A 17 -3.57 4.09 -2.63
CA ILE A 17 -4.54 3.42 -3.52
C ILE A 17 -5.77 2.97 -2.75
N HIS A 18 -5.61 2.48 -1.52
CA HIS A 18 -6.68 2.07 -0.61
C HIS A 18 -7.76 1.21 -1.27
N GLY A 19 -7.37 0.14 -1.94
CA GLY A 19 -8.32 -0.80 -2.54
C GLY A 19 -9.19 -0.24 -3.68
N TYR A 20 -8.92 0.96 -4.21
CA TYR A 20 -9.69 1.56 -5.30
C TYR A 20 -9.14 1.19 -6.67
N LEU A 21 -9.36 -0.07 -7.09
CA LEU A 21 -8.86 -0.60 -8.37
C LEU A 21 -9.21 0.29 -9.57
N THR A 22 -10.45 0.76 -9.68
CA THR A 22 -10.88 1.61 -10.81
C THR A 22 -10.05 2.89 -10.89
N LYS A 23 -9.73 3.52 -9.75
CA LYS A 23 -8.90 4.73 -9.74
C LYS A 23 -7.47 4.42 -10.16
N LEU A 24 -6.91 3.31 -9.69
CA LEU A 24 -5.58 2.84 -10.10
C LEU A 24 -5.50 2.57 -11.61
N LEU A 25 -6.49 1.86 -12.18
CA LEU A 25 -6.53 1.57 -13.61
C LEU A 25 -6.68 2.84 -14.46
N ASN A 26 -7.53 3.78 -14.04
CA ASN A 26 -7.69 5.06 -14.72
C ASN A 26 -6.40 5.90 -14.66
N LEU A 27 -5.76 5.96 -13.49
CA LEU A 27 -4.45 6.60 -13.33
C LEU A 27 -3.41 5.99 -14.26
N TRP A 28 -3.29 4.67 -14.26
CA TRP A 28 -2.34 3.97 -15.12
C TRP A 28 -2.58 4.23 -16.60
N SER A 29 -3.84 4.23 -17.03
CA SER A 29 -4.24 4.59 -18.39
C SER A 29 -3.84 6.03 -18.75
N ASN A 30 -4.09 6.98 -17.84
CA ASN A 30 -3.75 8.39 -18.03
C ASN A 30 -2.23 8.62 -18.13
N LEU A 31 -1.45 7.95 -17.28
CA LEU A 31 0.02 8.01 -17.33
C LEU A 31 0.54 7.51 -18.67
N ARG A 32 0.01 6.39 -19.16
CA ARG A 32 0.35 5.82 -20.48
C ARG A 32 0.02 6.74 -21.65
N SER A 33 -1.05 7.54 -21.55
CA SER A 33 -1.46 8.44 -22.63
C SER A 33 -0.76 9.80 -22.58
N GLN A 34 -0.37 10.27 -21.39
CA GLN A 34 0.18 11.62 -21.21
C GLN A 34 1.71 11.67 -21.24
N ILE A 35 2.39 10.56 -20.92
CA ILE A 35 3.84 10.46 -20.98
C ILE A 35 4.25 9.89 -22.34
N ASP A 36 5.33 10.39 -22.93
CA ASP A 36 5.81 9.87 -24.20
C ASP A 36 6.16 8.37 -24.07
N PRO A 37 5.83 7.52 -25.07
CA PRO A 37 5.95 6.08 -24.95
C PRO A 37 7.35 5.58 -24.54
N ASP A 38 8.40 6.20 -25.05
CA ASP A 38 9.80 5.80 -24.74
C ASP A 38 10.15 6.11 -23.29
N SER A 39 9.79 7.30 -22.79
CA SER A 39 10.02 7.67 -21.40
C SER A 39 9.13 6.90 -20.44
N PHE A 40 7.88 6.59 -20.82
CA PHE A 40 7.03 5.72 -20.03
C PHE A 40 7.60 4.30 -19.96
N ASN A 41 8.04 3.73 -21.08
CA ASN A 41 8.59 2.36 -21.14
C ASN A 41 9.83 2.18 -20.25
N THR A 42 10.59 3.24 -19.99
CA THR A 42 11.83 3.21 -19.18
C THR A 42 11.68 3.92 -17.82
N ALA A 43 10.43 4.26 -17.44
CA ALA A 43 10.16 5.02 -16.23
C ALA A 43 10.54 4.23 -14.96
N THR A 44 10.88 4.97 -13.91
CA THR A 44 10.89 4.46 -12.54
C THR A 44 9.58 4.81 -11.86
N VAL A 45 8.80 3.81 -11.49
CA VAL A 45 7.49 3.96 -10.87
C VAL A 45 7.60 3.61 -9.39
N ILE A 46 7.35 4.58 -8.52
CA ILE A 46 7.42 4.46 -7.07
C ILE A 46 6.00 4.56 -6.53
N PHE A 47 5.49 3.46 -6.02
CA PHE A 47 4.23 3.41 -5.28
C PHE A 47 4.50 3.75 -3.82
N LEU A 48 3.78 4.74 -3.28
CA LEU A 48 4.07 5.36 -1.99
C LEU A 48 3.47 4.60 -0.78
N GLY A 49 2.80 3.49 -1.01
CA GLY A 49 2.17 2.66 0.03
C GLY A 49 0.64 2.81 0.06
N ASP A 50 0.06 2.27 1.13
CA ASP A 50 -1.36 2.25 1.44
C ASP A 50 -2.21 1.67 0.29
N TYR A 51 -1.89 0.42 -0.06
CA TYR A 51 -2.57 -0.34 -1.12
C TYR A 51 -3.89 -0.94 -0.67
N CYS A 52 -3.96 -1.30 0.62
CA CYS A 52 -5.09 -1.95 1.26
C CYS A 52 -6.01 -0.98 2.01
N ASP A 53 -7.13 -1.52 2.49
CA ASP A 53 -8.14 -0.89 3.34
C ASP A 53 -8.97 0.20 2.68
N ARG A 54 -10.07 0.57 3.35
CA ARG A 54 -11.07 1.60 2.94
C ARG A 54 -11.86 1.26 1.67
N GLY A 55 -11.20 0.96 0.56
CA GLY A 55 -11.81 0.57 -0.72
C GLY A 55 -12.01 -0.95 -0.86
N PRO A 56 -12.89 -1.37 -1.79
CA PRO A 56 -13.42 -2.74 -1.80
C PRO A 56 -12.54 -3.78 -2.52
N ASP A 57 -11.53 -3.37 -3.29
CA ASP A 57 -10.84 -4.24 -4.25
C ASP A 57 -9.35 -4.47 -3.90
N THR A 58 -8.98 -4.46 -2.61
CA THR A 58 -7.57 -4.67 -2.17
C THR A 58 -6.90 -5.86 -2.85
N ARG A 59 -7.55 -7.03 -2.89
CA ARG A 59 -7.04 -8.21 -3.59
C ARG A 59 -6.65 -7.91 -5.04
N LYS A 60 -7.56 -7.28 -5.81
CA LYS A 60 -7.33 -6.99 -7.23
C LYS A 60 -6.30 -5.87 -7.44
N VAL A 61 -6.18 -4.93 -6.50
CA VAL A 61 -5.10 -3.93 -6.50
C VAL A 61 -3.76 -4.63 -6.42
N ILE A 62 -3.56 -5.53 -5.44
CA ILE A 62 -2.31 -6.27 -5.30
C ILE A 62 -2.06 -7.18 -6.51
N ASP A 63 -3.08 -7.86 -7.04
CA ASP A 63 -2.97 -8.62 -8.30
C ASP A 63 -2.42 -7.74 -9.44
N PHE A 64 -2.95 -6.52 -9.59
CA PHE A 64 -2.49 -5.59 -10.62
C PHE A 64 -1.02 -5.20 -10.40
N LEU A 65 -0.64 -4.80 -9.19
CA LEU A 65 0.73 -4.36 -8.86
C LEU A 65 1.75 -5.48 -9.13
N ILE A 66 1.45 -6.72 -8.75
CA ILE A 66 2.29 -7.91 -9.01
C ILE A 66 2.52 -8.12 -10.51
N THR A 67 1.56 -7.76 -11.36
CA THR A 67 1.69 -7.96 -12.82
C THR A 67 2.60 -6.93 -13.49
N LEU A 68 2.85 -5.77 -12.86
CA LEU A 68 3.53 -4.64 -13.49
C LEU A 68 4.97 -4.97 -13.93
N PRO A 69 5.84 -5.58 -13.12
CA PRO A 69 7.21 -5.90 -13.53
C PRO A 69 7.27 -6.80 -14.76
N LYS A 70 6.31 -7.74 -14.90
CA LYS A 70 6.21 -8.62 -16.06
C LYS A 70 5.68 -7.90 -17.29
N ARG A 71 4.71 -6.99 -17.12
CA ARG A 71 4.09 -6.23 -18.22
C ARG A 71 5.00 -5.14 -18.77
N TYR A 72 5.84 -4.58 -17.91
CA TYR A 72 6.73 -3.46 -18.23
C TYR A 72 8.15 -3.79 -17.77
N SER A 73 8.79 -4.74 -18.45
CA SER A 73 10.13 -5.26 -18.08
C SER A 73 11.25 -4.22 -18.15
N ASN A 74 11.03 -3.12 -18.86
CA ASN A 74 11.99 -2.01 -18.99
C ASN A 74 11.76 -0.91 -17.92
N GLN A 75 10.70 -1.01 -17.12
CA GLN A 75 10.44 -0.11 -16.00
C GLN A 75 11.04 -0.66 -14.71
N LYS A 76 11.47 0.26 -13.83
CA LYS A 76 11.77 -0.05 -12.43
C LYS A 76 10.53 0.19 -11.59
N HIS A 77 10.08 -0.81 -10.84
CA HIS A 77 8.94 -0.68 -9.92
C HIS A 77 9.43 -0.75 -8.48
N VAL A 78 9.01 0.23 -7.68
CA VAL A 78 9.28 0.29 -6.24
C VAL A 78 7.94 0.34 -5.52
N PHE A 79 7.79 -0.49 -4.51
CA PHE A 79 6.58 -0.54 -3.69
C PHE A 79 6.96 -0.23 -2.24
N LEU A 80 6.61 0.98 -1.79
CA LEU A 80 6.81 1.35 -0.39
C LEU A 80 5.78 0.64 0.50
N SER A 81 6.16 0.33 1.73
CA SER A 81 5.24 -0.15 2.75
C SER A 81 4.54 1.04 3.40
N GLY A 82 3.25 1.20 3.15
CA GLY A 82 2.41 2.12 3.93
C GLY A 82 2.17 1.58 5.34
N ASN A 83 1.61 2.41 6.22
CA ASN A 83 1.25 1.96 7.56
C ASN A 83 0.09 0.97 7.55
N HIS A 84 -0.82 1.07 6.56
CA HIS A 84 -1.88 0.08 6.37
C HIS A 84 -1.32 -1.26 5.90
N ASP A 85 -0.40 -1.25 4.93
CA ASP A 85 0.18 -2.48 4.37
C ASP A 85 1.10 -3.19 5.37
N PHE A 86 1.86 -2.43 6.18
CA PHE A 86 2.63 -2.98 7.29
C PHE A 86 1.72 -3.68 8.30
N ALA A 87 0.59 -3.05 8.64
CA ALA A 87 -0.36 -3.63 9.58
C ALA A 87 -1.02 -4.91 9.00
N PHE A 88 -1.38 -4.89 7.72
CA PHE A 88 -1.88 -6.08 7.01
C PHE A 88 -0.83 -7.20 6.97
N GLY A 89 0.42 -6.88 6.62
CA GLY A 89 1.55 -7.81 6.66
C GLY A 89 1.79 -8.41 8.05
N GLY A 90 1.61 -7.60 9.10
CA GLY A 90 1.60 -8.03 10.50
C GLY A 90 0.50 -9.04 10.81
N PHE A 91 -0.71 -8.81 10.29
CA PHE A 91 -1.84 -9.72 10.50
C PHE A 91 -1.64 -11.06 9.79
N VAL A 92 -1.10 -11.07 8.57
CA VAL A 92 -0.86 -12.32 7.82
C VAL A 92 0.50 -12.98 8.09
N GLY A 93 1.28 -12.42 9.01
CA GLY A 93 2.52 -13.03 9.53
C GLY A 93 3.70 -12.99 8.55
N VAL A 94 3.83 -11.92 7.75
CA VAL A 94 4.89 -11.78 6.73
C VAL A 94 5.87 -10.65 7.01
N LEU A 95 5.82 -10.06 8.20
CA LEU A 95 6.79 -9.03 8.59
C LEU A 95 8.20 -9.61 8.65
N ALA A 96 9.15 -8.90 8.04
CA ALA A 96 10.56 -9.23 8.10
C ALA A 96 11.19 -8.73 9.41
N GLY A 97 12.27 -9.41 9.82
CA GLY A 97 13.03 -9.06 11.03
C GLY A 97 12.61 -9.84 12.28
N GLU A 98 13.50 -9.84 13.27
CA GLU A 98 13.22 -10.40 14.59
C GLU A 98 12.65 -9.29 15.48
N PHE A 99 11.49 -9.52 16.07
CA PHE A 99 10.88 -8.63 17.05
C PHE A 99 10.10 -9.44 18.08
N GLU A 100 10.09 -8.96 19.32
CA GLU A 100 9.25 -9.52 20.37
C GLU A 100 7.87 -8.88 20.33
N ALA A 101 6.88 -9.62 19.83
CA ALA A 101 5.53 -9.12 19.61
C ALA A 101 4.98 -8.35 20.83
N LYS A 102 5.13 -8.90 22.03
CA LYS A 102 4.64 -8.30 23.29
C LYS A 102 5.24 -6.94 23.60
N GLU A 103 6.51 -6.71 23.23
CA GLU A 103 7.17 -5.44 23.48
C GLU A 103 6.53 -4.31 22.68
N THR A 104 6.10 -4.62 21.45
CA THR A 104 5.41 -3.67 20.57
C THR A 104 4.05 -3.23 21.09
N TRP A 105 3.45 -3.97 22.03
CA TRP A 105 2.11 -3.71 22.55
C TRP A 105 2.09 -2.69 23.69
N MET A 106 3.16 -2.65 24.50
CA MET A 106 3.17 -2.02 25.82
C MET A 106 2.83 -0.53 25.79
N GLU A 107 3.41 0.21 24.84
CA GLU A 107 3.22 1.66 24.69
C GLU A 107 1.75 2.03 24.48
N TYR A 108 0.97 1.16 23.83
CA TYR A 108 -0.42 1.42 23.46
C TYR A 108 -1.42 0.56 24.22
N ALA A 109 -1.01 -0.15 25.28
CA ALA A 109 -1.83 -1.12 25.99
C ALA A 109 -3.19 -0.56 26.44
N ASP A 110 -3.23 0.70 26.87
CA ASP A 110 -4.45 1.40 27.29
C ASP A 110 -5.48 1.58 26.16
N ASN A 111 -5.07 1.46 24.89
CA ASN A 111 -5.96 1.52 23.74
C ASN A 111 -6.60 0.17 23.39
N GLU A 112 -6.14 -0.96 23.96
CA GLU A 112 -6.58 -2.31 23.57
C GLU A 112 -8.10 -2.45 23.68
N GLU A 113 -8.69 -1.95 24.76
CA GLU A 113 -10.12 -2.07 24.97
C GLU A 113 -10.91 -1.24 23.96
N ARG A 114 -10.50 0.01 23.71
CA ARG A 114 -11.20 0.93 22.80
C ARG A 114 -11.13 0.45 21.35
N GLU A 115 -9.96 -0.01 20.93
CA GLU A 115 -9.68 -0.45 19.57
C GLU A 115 -10.07 -1.92 19.34
N GLY A 116 -10.33 -2.67 20.41
CA GLY A 116 -10.73 -4.07 20.38
C GLY A 116 -9.73 -4.95 19.64
N TRP A 117 -8.45 -4.88 20.03
CA TRP A 117 -7.38 -5.58 19.31
C TRP A 117 -7.69 -7.06 19.09
N TYR A 118 -7.24 -7.59 17.95
CA TYR A 118 -7.40 -8.99 17.61
C TYR A 118 -6.78 -9.89 18.70
N LYS A 119 -7.56 -10.90 19.10
CA LYS A 119 -7.22 -11.92 20.11
C LYS A 119 -7.50 -13.35 19.59
N GLY A 120 -7.68 -13.50 18.28
CA GLY A 120 -7.90 -14.81 17.66
C GLY A 120 -6.58 -15.56 17.43
N GLU A 121 -6.63 -16.65 16.68
CA GLU A 121 -5.47 -17.51 16.40
C GLU A 121 -4.23 -16.71 15.96
N GLY A 122 -3.09 -17.00 16.59
CA GLY A 122 -1.78 -16.44 16.25
C GLY A 122 -1.47 -15.05 16.81
N TYR A 123 -2.39 -14.43 17.56
CA TYR A 123 -2.21 -13.07 18.06
C TYR A 123 -0.99 -12.91 19.00
N GLU A 124 -0.56 -13.98 19.67
CA GLU A 124 0.52 -13.96 20.65
C GLU A 124 1.89 -13.61 20.04
N LYS A 125 2.03 -13.88 18.73
CA LYS A 125 3.24 -13.59 17.94
C LYS A 125 3.03 -12.42 16.99
N MET A 126 1.89 -11.74 17.06
CA MET A 126 1.51 -10.70 16.12
C MET A 126 1.99 -9.33 16.59
N HIS A 127 2.63 -8.58 15.70
CA HIS A 127 2.98 -7.18 15.92
C HIS A 127 1.74 -6.36 16.30
N LEU A 128 1.89 -5.35 17.17
CA LEU A 128 0.80 -4.48 17.60
C LEU A 128 -0.11 -4.04 16.45
N GLN A 129 0.49 -3.52 15.38
CA GLN A 129 -0.28 -2.98 14.26
C GLN A 129 -1.14 -4.05 13.57
N GLY A 130 -0.67 -5.31 13.45
CA GLY A 130 -1.51 -6.40 12.97
C GLY A 130 -2.71 -6.66 13.88
N ARG A 131 -2.50 -6.61 15.21
CA ARG A 131 -3.59 -6.77 16.18
C ARG A 131 -4.61 -5.62 16.10
N ARG A 132 -4.15 -4.38 15.91
CA ARG A 132 -5.01 -3.21 15.72
C ARG A 132 -5.78 -3.26 14.41
N TRP A 133 -5.14 -3.73 13.34
CA TRP A 133 -5.70 -3.84 12.01
C TRP A 133 -6.81 -4.88 11.91
N GLY A 134 -6.61 -6.07 12.47
CA GLY A 134 -7.63 -7.11 12.57
C GLY A 134 -8.62 -6.95 13.73
N GLY A 135 -8.49 -5.88 14.52
CA GLY A 135 -9.31 -5.61 15.70
C GLY A 135 -10.73 -5.13 15.37
N TRP A 136 -11.57 -5.03 16.40
CA TRP A 136 -12.94 -4.52 16.30
C TRP A 136 -13.11 -3.25 17.11
N ILE A 137 -13.09 -2.10 16.43
CA ILE A 137 -13.18 -0.82 17.12
C ILE A 137 -14.55 -0.64 17.77
N LYS A 138 -14.59 -0.29 19.07
CA LYS A 138 -15.85 -0.09 19.80
C LYS A 138 -16.54 1.21 19.39
N ALA A 139 -15.76 2.23 19.03
CA ALA A 139 -16.26 3.48 18.51
C ALA A 139 -16.71 3.29 17.05
N LYS A 140 -18.00 3.47 16.77
CA LYS A 140 -18.54 3.30 15.41
C LYS A 140 -18.20 4.45 14.49
N PHE A 141 -18.10 5.67 15.03
CA PHE A 141 -17.92 6.90 14.26
C PHE A 141 -16.54 7.51 14.46
N ASN A 142 -15.88 7.85 13.35
CA ASN A 142 -14.65 8.62 13.34
C ASN A 142 -14.98 10.11 13.19
N ALA A 143 -14.98 10.84 14.31
CA ALA A 143 -15.30 12.27 14.32
C ALA A 143 -14.33 13.12 13.47
N ALA A 144 -13.07 12.71 13.32
CA ALA A 144 -12.09 13.44 12.52
C ALA A 144 -12.33 13.28 11.00
N LYS A 145 -12.85 12.13 10.58
CA LYS A 145 -13.14 11.83 9.17
C LYS A 145 -14.60 12.01 8.78
N GLY A 146 -15.50 12.20 9.75
CA GLY A 146 -16.94 12.34 9.52
C GLY A 146 -17.62 11.07 8.98
N ILE A 147 -17.01 9.89 9.17
CA ILE A 147 -17.48 8.61 8.64
C ILE A 147 -17.41 7.51 9.68
N ASP A 148 -18.20 6.45 9.50
CA ASP A 148 -18.10 5.26 10.33
C ASP A 148 -16.86 4.42 9.98
N TYR A 149 -16.24 3.84 11.01
CA TYR A 149 -15.13 2.92 10.83
C TYR A 149 -15.60 1.63 10.15
N LYS A 150 -14.78 1.10 9.24
CA LYS A 150 -15.04 -0.18 8.60
C LYS A 150 -14.30 -1.31 9.33
N GLY A 151 -14.88 -1.75 10.43
CA GLY A 151 -14.40 -2.89 11.24
C GLY A 151 -13.35 -2.50 12.29
N SER A 152 -12.19 -2.00 11.86
CA SER A 152 -11.08 -1.64 12.75
C SER A 152 -10.71 -0.16 12.66
N ILE A 153 -9.77 0.29 13.50
CA ILE A 153 -9.20 1.65 13.42
C ILE A 153 -8.52 1.93 12.07
N TYR A 154 -8.15 0.89 11.33
CA TYR A 154 -7.56 0.93 10.00
C TYR A 154 -8.57 0.89 8.85
N ASP A 155 -9.87 0.78 9.13
CA ASP A 155 -10.89 0.54 8.08
C ASP A 155 -10.61 -0.74 7.26
N ALA A 156 -10.17 -1.81 7.95
CA ALA A 156 -9.66 -3.03 7.34
C ALA A 156 -10.74 -4.00 6.81
N ALA A 157 -12.01 -3.87 7.21
CA ALA A 157 -13.06 -4.81 6.81
C ALA A 157 -13.17 -5.02 5.29
N PRO A 158 -13.09 -3.99 4.43
CA PRO A 158 -13.09 -4.16 2.97
C PRO A 158 -11.93 -5.00 2.45
N THR A 159 -10.77 -4.98 3.13
CA THR A 159 -9.65 -5.86 2.78
C THR A 159 -10.03 -7.31 3.03
N PHE A 160 -10.54 -7.65 4.21
CA PHE A 160 -11.03 -9.02 4.50
C PHE A 160 -12.07 -9.48 3.47
N GLU A 161 -13.07 -8.63 3.19
CA GLU A 161 -14.13 -8.91 2.24
C GLU A 161 -13.60 -9.12 0.81
N SER A 162 -12.57 -8.36 0.40
CA SER A 162 -11.94 -8.52 -0.93
C SER A 162 -11.25 -9.88 -1.11
N TYR A 163 -10.89 -10.55 -0.03
CA TYR A 163 -10.36 -11.93 -0.02
C TYR A 163 -11.45 -12.98 0.25
N GLY A 164 -12.70 -12.58 0.42
CA GLY A 164 -13.84 -13.48 0.60
C GLY A 164 -14.03 -13.99 2.02
N VAL A 165 -13.52 -13.28 3.02
CA VAL A 165 -13.66 -13.65 4.44
C VAL A 165 -14.26 -12.51 5.25
N ALA A 166 -14.88 -12.83 6.39
CA ALA A 166 -15.41 -11.83 7.31
C ALA A 166 -14.28 -11.05 8.02
N HIS A 167 -14.53 -9.78 8.36
CA HIS A 167 -13.61 -8.96 9.14
C HIS A 167 -13.18 -9.66 10.43
N GLY A 168 -11.89 -9.56 10.76
CA GLY A 168 -11.30 -10.16 11.97
C GLY A 168 -11.18 -11.69 11.95
N SER A 169 -11.46 -12.36 10.83
CA SER A 169 -11.31 -13.82 10.71
C SER A 169 -9.85 -14.24 10.51
N SER A 170 -9.38 -15.25 11.25
CA SER A 170 -8.06 -15.87 11.03
C SER A 170 -7.95 -16.56 9.66
N GLU A 171 -9.08 -16.92 9.04
CA GLU A 171 -9.12 -17.53 7.71
C GLU A 171 -8.52 -16.63 6.63
N LEU A 172 -8.41 -15.31 6.87
CA LEU A 172 -7.68 -14.41 5.97
C LEU A 172 -6.24 -14.87 5.74
N MET A 173 -5.55 -15.39 6.77
CA MET A 173 -4.17 -15.86 6.66
C MET A 173 -4.01 -17.00 5.64
N LYS A 174 -5.08 -17.78 5.42
CA LYS A 174 -5.17 -18.85 4.41
C LYS A 174 -5.70 -18.33 3.07
N ALA A 175 -6.62 -17.37 3.10
CA ALA A 175 -7.26 -16.81 1.90
C ALA A 175 -6.33 -15.91 1.07
N VAL A 176 -5.34 -15.26 1.71
CA VAL A 176 -4.36 -14.42 1.02
C VAL A 176 -3.36 -15.30 0.25
N PRO A 177 -3.26 -15.17 -1.09
CA PRO A 177 -2.34 -15.99 -1.89
C PRO A 177 -0.87 -15.77 -1.52
N GLU A 178 -0.04 -16.80 -1.69
CA GLU A 178 1.40 -16.71 -1.40
C GLU A 178 2.11 -15.61 -2.21
N ALA A 179 1.67 -15.33 -3.44
CA ALA A 179 2.19 -14.22 -4.23
C ALA A 179 1.92 -12.85 -3.57
N HIS A 180 0.79 -12.70 -2.88
CA HIS A 180 0.43 -11.46 -2.17
C HIS A 180 1.21 -11.35 -0.86
N LYS A 181 1.35 -12.46 -0.14
CA LYS A 181 2.23 -12.54 1.04
C LYS A 181 3.66 -12.14 0.68
N LYS A 182 4.18 -12.67 -0.43
CA LYS A 182 5.49 -12.30 -0.95
C LYS A 182 5.56 -10.80 -1.31
N PHE A 183 4.55 -10.29 -2.01
CA PHE A 183 4.48 -8.86 -2.35
C PHE A 183 4.58 -7.97 -1.09
N LEU A 184 3.81 -8.28 -0.05
CA LEU A 184 3.84 -7.56 1.24
C LEU A 184 5.21 -7.70 1.93
N ALA A 185 5.81 -8.88 1.92
CA ALA A 185 7.13 -9.12 2.52
C ALA A 185 8.26 -8.37 1.80
N ASP A 186 8.13 -8.17 0.47
CA ASP A 186 9.13 -7.52 -0.37
C ASP A 186 9.04 -5.97 -0.33
N MET A 187 8.00 -5.38 0.27
CA MET A 187 7.83 -3.92 0.31
C MET A 187 8.96 -3.27 1.12
N VAL A 188 9.44 -2.13 0.64
CA VAL A 188 10.53 -1.39 1.31
C VAL A 188 9.96 -0.22 2.12
N TRP A 189 10.55 0.09 3.26
CA TRP A 189 10.11 1.24 4.06
C TRP A 189 10.64 2.57 3.52
N VAL A 190 11.78 2.51 2.85
CA VAL A 190 12.47 3.64 2.27
C VAL A 190 13.04 3.25 0.92
N HIS A 191 12.99 4.18 -0.02
CA HIS A 191 13.66 4.06 -1.30
C HIS A 191 14.46 5.32 -1.57
N GLU A 192 15.76 5.14 -1.81
CA GLU A 192 16.67 6.23 -2.11
C GLU A 192 17.01 6.21 -3.61
N GLU A 193 17.01 7.39 -4.21
CA GLU A 193 17.46 7.60 -5.58
C GLU A 193 18.47 8.75 -5.59
N VAL A 194 19.60 8.51 -6.23
CA VAL A 194 20.63 9.53 -6.40
C VAL A 194 20.36 10.28 -7.70
N PHE A 195 20.31 11.61 -7.60
CA PHE A 195 20.01 12.49 -8.73
C PHE A 195 21.14 13.48 -8.96
N LEU A 196 21.49 13.70 -10.23
CA LEU A 196 22.44 14.74 -10.64
C LEU A 196 21.75 16.11 -10.81
N GLN A 197 20.45 16.13 -11.18
CA GLN A 197 19.64 17.35 -11.25
C GLN A 197 18.12 17.04 -11.20
N LEU A 198 17.31 17.90 -10.55
CA LEU A 198 15.85 17.71 -10.36
C LEU A 198 15.02 18.76 -11.10
N TYR A 199 14.03 18.31 -11.89
CA TYR A 199 12.95 19.17 -12.42
C TYR A 199 11.58 18.56 -12.07
N PHE A 200 10.77 19.32 -11.33
CA PHE A 200 9.42 18.92 -10.95
C PHE A 200 8.40 19.38 -11.98
N SER A 201 7.59 18.46 -12.51
CA SER A 201 6.38 18.78 -13.27
C SER A 201 5.16 18.18 -12.54
N SER A 202 4.40 19.02 -11.84
CA SER A 202 3.16 18.56 -11.23
C SER A 202 2.08 18.45 -12.30
N ILE A 203 1.67 17.22 -12.65
CA ILE A 203 0.42 16.97 -13.37
C ILE A 203 -0.61 16.59 -12.31
N CYS A 204 -1.07 17.59 -11.56
CA CYS A 204 -2.10 17.40 -10.56
C CYS A 204 -3.47 17.35 -11.27
N SER A 205 -4.01 16.16 -11.52
CA SER A 205 -5.39 16.01 -12.01
C SER A 205 -6.33 15.77 -10.83
N SER A 206 -7.42 16.53 -10.78
CA SER A 206 -8.35 16.63 -9.65
C SER A 206 -9.21 15.37 -9.45
N TRP A 207 -8.62 14.25 -9.02
CA TRP A 207 -9.38 13.01 -8.74
C TRP A 207 -8.75 12.12 -7.66
N HIS A 208 -8.62 12.60 -6.40
CA HIS A 208 -8.43 11.79 -5.17
C HIS A 208 -7.30 10.73 -5.15
N LEU A 209 -6.41 10.70 -6.15
CA LEU A 209 -5.18 9.91 -6.19
C LEU A 209 -4.13 10.85 -6.76
N GLU A 210 -3.28 11.36 -5.88
CA GLU A 210 -2.20 12.27 -6.26
C GLU A 210 -1.05 11.45 -6.85
N TYR A 211 -0.53 11.89 -7.99
CA TYR A 211 0.70 11.37 -8.56
C TYR A 211 1.60 12.54 -8.96
N CYS A 212 2.90 12.35 -8.81
CA CYS A 212 3.90 13.33 -9.23
C CYS A 212 4.77 12.72 -10.33
N VAL A 213 4.91 13.42 -11.46
CA VAL A 213 5.87 13.05 -12.51
C VAL A 213 7.07 13.96 -12.40
N VAL A 214 8.22 13.38 -12.04
CA VAL A 214 9.49 14.10 -11.96
C VAL A 214 10.30 13.72 -13.21
N ARG A 215 10.72 14.72 -13.99
CA ARG A 215 11.62 14.53 -15.15
C ARG A 215 13.01 15.01 -14.74
N MET A 216 14.04 14.21 -15.01
CA MET A 216 15.38 14.48 -14.44
C MET A 216 16.47 14.51 -15.49
N GLY A 217 17.11 15.67 -15.67
CA GLY A 217 18.17 15.93 -16.67
C GLY A 217 19.57 15.52 -16.25
#